data_AF-A0A925KKD0-F1
#
_entry.id   AF-A0A925KKD0-F1
#
_cell.length_a   1.000
_cell.length_b   1.000
_cell.length_c   1.000
_cell.angle_alpha   90.00
_cell.angle_beta   90.00
_cell.angle_gamma   90.00
#
_symmetry.space_group_name_H-M   'P 1'
#
loop_
_entity.id
_entity.type
_entity.pdbx_description
1 polymer ?
#
loop_
_entity_poly.entity_id
_entity_poly.type
_entity_poly.pdbx_seq_one_letter_code
_entity_poly.pdbx_strand_id
1 'polypeptide(L)' 'MRSTPDPLNFFRELEQKPYNYDFFQALRRIDCLFPSKPRTGQALKPAEEAVRLGQEPSLAFAPSTLSSFRLPEAG' A
#
# COMPACT_ATOMS: atom_id res chain seq x y z
N MET A 1 5.90 7.18 24.25
CA MET A 1 6.87 7.13 23.13
C MET A 1 6.18 6.51 21.93
N ARG A 2 6.14 7.17 20.76
CA ARG A 2 5.72 6.51 19.51
C ARG A 2 6.92 5.71 19.02
N SER A 3 6.81 4.38 19.03
CA SER A 3 7.83 3.52 18.42
C SER A 3 7.82 3.80 16.91
N THR A 4 8.99 4.06 16.30
CA THR A 4 9.10 4.17 14.84
C THR A 4 8.89 2.77 14.28
N PRO A 5 7.76 2.50 13.58
CA PRO A 5 7.53 1.16 13.09
C PRO A 5 8.50 0.87 11.95
N ASP A 6 9.10 -0.33 11.95
CA ASP A 6 9.97 -0.81 10.89
C ASP A 6 9.22 -0.85 9.54
N PRO A 7 9.66 -0.08 8.52
CA PRO A 7 9.03 -0.08 7.20
C PRO A 7 9.01 -1.47 6.55
N LEU A 8 10.05 -2.29 6.73
CA LEU A 8 10.12 -3.62 6.13
C LEU A 8 9.08 -4.55 6.76
N ASN A 9 8.95 -4.51 8.10
CA ASN A 9 7.91 -5.26 8.79
C ASN A 9 6.51 -4.83 8.35
N PHE A 10 6.28 -3.53 8.16
CA PHE A 10 5.01 -3.02 7.65
C PHE A 10 4.65 -3.60 6.28
N PHE A 11 5.56 -3.57 5.30
CA PHE A 11 5.25 -4.10 3.97
C PHE A 11 5.02 -5.62 3.97
N ARG A 12 5.78 -6.36 4.79
CA ARG A 12 5.58 -7.81 4.96
C ARG A 12 4.24 -8.14 5.60
N GLU A 13 3.84 -7.41 6.64
CA GLU A 13 2.52 -7.58 7.25
C GLU A 13 1.38 -7.20 6.29
N LEU A 14 1.55 -6.13 5.51
CA LEU A 14 0.56 -5.70 4.51
C LEU A 14 0.38 -6.73 3.39
N GLU A 15 1.46 -7.38 2.95
CA GLU A 15 1.40 -8.48 1.98
C GLU A 15 0.73 -9.73 2.54
N GLN A 16 1.04 -10.11 3.79
CA GLN A 16 0.50 -11.32 4.41
C GLN A 16 -0.95 -11.18 4.89
N LYS A 17 -1.32 -10.00 5.40
CA LYS A 17 -2.62 -9.74 6.02
C LYS A 17 -3.22 -8.42 5.53
N PRO A 18 -3.43 -8.26 4.22
CA PRO A 18 -3.94 -7.03 3.62
C PRO A 18 -5.27 -6.58 4.24
N TYR A 19 -6.14 -7.54 4.55
CA TYR A 19 -7.47 -7.34 5.12
C TYR A 19 -7.47 -6.70 6.52
N ASN A 20 -6.34 -6.71 7.24
CA ASN A 20 -6.21 -6.05 8.55
C ASN A 20 -5.97 -4.54 8.45
N TYR A 21 -5.79 -4.01 7.25
CA TYR A 21 -5.53 -2.59 7.02
C TYR A 21 -6.72 -1.92 6.35
N ASP A 22 -7.01 -0.69 6.79
CA ASP A 22 -7.85 0.22 6.03
C ASP A 22 -7.10 0.71 4.80
N PHE A 23 -7.76 0.68 3.63
CA PHE A 23 -7.18 1.05 2.35
C PHE A 23 -6.55 2.46 2.35
N PHE A 24 -7.26 3.48 2.83
CA PHE A 24 -6.75 4.85 2.81
C PHE A 24 -5.69 5.08 3.89
N GLN A 25 -5.75 4.37 5.01
CA GLN A 25 -4.72 4.45 6.03
C GLN A 25 -3.41 3.82 5.55
N ALA A 26 -3.48 2.65 4.88
CA ALA A 26 -2.34 2.02 4.25
C ALA A 26 -1.70 2.94 3.21
N LEU A 27 -2.50 3.53 2.31
CA LEU A 27 -2.00 4.49 1.31
C LEU A 27 -1.25 5.67 1.91
N ARG A 28 -1.82 6.32 2.94
CA ARG A 28 -1.15 7.45 3.62
C ARG A 28 0.16 7.02 4.26
N ARG A 29 0.20 5.82 4.85
CA ARG A 29 1.42 5.30 5.47
C ARG A 29 2.49 5.03 4.40
N ILE A 30 2.11 4.50 3.25
CA ILE A 30 3.02 4.33 2.10
C ILE A 30 3.56 5.69 1.65
N ASP A 31 2.70 6.68 1.42
CA ASP A 31 3.12 8.05 1.05
C ASP A 31 4.14 8.61 2.07
N CYS A 32 3.91 8.42 3.37
CA CYS A 32 4.84 8.87 4.42
C CYS A 32 6.20 8.14 4.41
N LEU A 33 6.25 6.90 3.92
CA LEU A 33 7.51 6.12 3.81
C LEU A 33 8.34 6.51 2.57
N PHE A 34 7.73 7.20 1.60
CA PHE A 34 8.40 7.67 0.38
C PHE A 34 8.31 9.21 0.23
N PRO A 35 8.86 10.01 1.16
CA PRO A 35 8.72 11.47 1.16
C PRO A 35 9.36 12.16 -0.07
N SER A 36 10.24 11.47 -0.79
CA SER A 36 10.88 11.95 -2.01
C SER A 36 10.04 11.72 -3.28
N LYS A 37 8.91 11.02 -3.18
CA LYS A 37 7.99 10.77 -4.30
C LYS A 37 6.74 11.65 -4.20
N PRO A 38 6.09 12.00 -5.32
CA PRO A 38 4.76 12.61 -5.28
C PRO A 38 3.78 11.71 -4.52
N ARG A 39 2.78 12.32 -3.87
CA ARG A 39 1.71 11.57 -3.20
C ARG A 39 0.91 10.77 -4.23
N THR A 40 0.33 9.66 -3.78
CA THR A 40 -0.52 8.81 -4.62
C THR A 40 -1.57 9.66 -5.36
N GLY A 41 -1.64 9.52 -6.69
CA GLY A 41 -2.54 10.29 -7.56
C GLY A 41 -2.10 11.72 -7.92
N GLN A 42 -0.91 12.17 -7.50
CA GLN A 42 -0.37 13.49 -7.84
C GLN A 42 0.83 13.43 -8.81
N ALA A 43 1.34 12.24 -9.11
CA ALA A 43 2.47 12.07 -10.02
C ALA A 43 2.09 12.39 -11.47
N LEU A 44 3.04 12.93 -12.24
CA LEU A 44 2.85 13.17 -13.68
C LEU A 44 2.88 11.86 -14.47
N LYS A 45 3.68 10.90 -14.00
CA LYS A 45 3.79 9.58 -14.60
C LYS A 45 3.50 8.52 -13.55
N PRO A 46 2.78 7.43 -13.90
CA PRO A 46 2.56 6.34 -12.96
C PRO A 46 3.87 5.83 -12.34
N ALA A 47 4.95 5.72 -13.14
CA ALA A 47 6.26 5.21 -12.69
C ALA A 47 6.89 6.02 -11.53
N GLU A 48 6.43 7.24 -11.29
CA GLU A 48 6.92 8.10 -10.22
C GLU A 48 6.17 7.87 -8.89
N GLU A 49 5.05 7.13 -8.90
CA GLU A 49 4.31 6.80 -7.69
C GLU A 49 5.05 5.77 -6.81
N ALA A 50 4.75 5.80 -5.51
CA ALA A 50 5.28 4.84 -4.54
C ALA A 50 4.67 3.45 -4.70
N VAL A 51 3.42 3.39 -5.15
CA VAL A 51 2.63 2.15 -5.30
C VAL A 51 1.82 2.19 -6.59
N ARG A 52 1.54 1.01 -7.15
CA ARG A 52 0.60 0.83 -8.26
C ARG A 52 -0.73 0.34 -7.71
N LEU A 53 -1.81 1.05 -8.05
CA LEU A 53 -3.16 0.63 -7.70
C LEU A 53 -3.76 -0.23 -8.79
N GLY A 54 -4.48 -1.27 -8.37
CA GLY A 54 -5.27 -2.16 -9.21
C GLY A 54 -6.56 -2.53 -8.51
N GLN A 55 -7.48 -3.14 -9.25
CA GLN A 55 -8.77 -3.59 -8.72
C GLN A 55 -8.92 -5.08 -9.00
N GLU A 56 -9.33 -5.84 -7.98
CA GLU A 56 -9.76 -7.22 -8.12
C GLU A 56 -11.26 -7.24 -8.47
N PRO A 57 -11.67 -7.62 -9.69
CA PRO A 57 -13.08 -7.66 -10.05
C PRO A 57 -13.79 -8.76 -9.25
N SER A 58 -14.76 -8.37 -8.42
CA SER A 58 -15.52 -9.30 -7.60
C SER A 58 -16.99 -8.88 -7.51
N LEU A 59 -17.88 -9.88 -7.54
CA LEU A 59 -19.32 -9.70 -7.29
C LEU A 59 -19.69 -10.02 -5.82
N ALA A 60 -18.72 -10.45 -5.02
CA ALA A 60 -18.93 -10.73 -3.61
C ALA A 60 -18.81 -9.45 -2.77
N PHE A 61 -19.52 -9.41 -1.65
CA PHE A 61 -19.30 -8.41 -0.61
C PHE A 61 -17.99 -8.73 0.12
N ALA A 62 -16.90 -8.11 -0.32
CA ALA A 62 -15.58 -8.35 0.24
C ALA A 62 -15.54 -7.94 1.74
N PRO A 63 -14.90 -8.74 2.61
CA PRO A 63 -14.82 -8.44 4.04
C PRO A 63 -13.88 -7.27 4.36
N SER A 64 -13.05 -6.84 3.40
CA SER A 64 -12.14 -5.71 3.51
C SER A 64 -11.99 -5.02 2.15
N THR A 65 -11.64 -3.73 2.18
CA THR A 65 -11.43 -2.89 1.00
C THR A 65 -10.09 -3.16 0.31
N LEU A 66 -9.10 -3.70 1.03
CA LEU A 66 -7.79 -4.04 0.48
C LEU A 66 -7.71 -5.55 0.25
N SER A 67 -7.78 -5.97 -1.02
CA SER A 67 -7.82 -7.39 -1.41
C SER A 67 -6.44 -8.05 -1.36
N SER A 68 -5.41 -7.36 -1.82
CA SER A 68 -4.03 -7.86 -1.84
C SER A 68 -3.02 -6.70 -1.89
N PHE A 69 -1.79 -7.01 -1.47
CA PHE A 69 -0.62 -6.18 -1.68
C PHE A 69 0.51 -7.09 -2.17
N ARG A 70 1.32 -6.62 -3.11
CA ARG A 70 2.41 -7.40 -3.71
C ARG A 70 3.69 -6.58 -3.63
N LEU A 71 4.72 -7.13 -3.01
CA LEU A 71 6.06 -6.58 -3.16
C LEU A 71 6.53 -6.75 -4.61
N PRO A 72 7.41 -5.86 -5.11
CA PRO A 72 8.05 -6.07 -6.39
C PRO A 72 8.78 -7.41 -6.38
N GLU A 73 8.61 -8.21 -7.43
CA GLU A 73 9.39 -9.43 -7.60
C GLU A 73 10.88 -9.03 -7.68
N ALA A 74 11.74 -9.75 -6.97
CA ALA A 74 13.18 -9.53 -7.04
C ALA A 74 13.66 -9.87 -8.45
N GLY A 75 13.80 -8.85 -9.28
CA GLY A 75 14.48 -8.88 -10.57
C GLY A 75 15.93 -8.47 -10.45
#